data_AF-A0A662HSF9-F1
#
_entry.id   AF-A0A662HSF9-F1
#
_cell.length_a   1.000
_cell.length_b   1.000
_cell.length_c   1.000
_cell.angle_alpha   90.00
_cell.angle_beta   90.00
_cell.angle_gamma   90.00
#
_symmetry.space_group_name_H-M   'P 1'
#
loop_
_entity.id
_entity.type
_entity.pdbx_description
1 polymer ?
#
loop_
_entity_poly.entity_id
_entity_poly.type
_entity_poly.pdbx_seq_one_letter_code
_entity_poly.pdbx_strand_id
1 'polypeptide(L)' 'MGPISYCICLRCGYRVPKQPGVRCLEMRCPKCGAAMVREGSYHHRLYLERLKKNKQ' A
#
# COMPACT_ATOMS: atom_id res chain seq x y z
N MET A 1 -4.77 -21.99 -1.96
CA MET A 1 -4.43 -20.63 -2.43
C MET A 1 -4.37 -19.71 -1.22
N GLY A 2 -3.21 -19.13 -0.92
CA GLY A 2 -3.09 -18.14 0.16
C GLY A 2 -3.81 -16.82 -0.21
N PRO A 3 -4.08 -15.94 0.76
CA PRO A 3 -4.72 -14.66 0.49
C PRO A 3 -3.87 -13.83 -0.47
N ILE A 4 -4.49 -13.32 -1.53
CA ILE A 4 -3.85 -12.39 -2.48
C ILE A 4 -3.47 -11.14 -1.69
N SER A 5 -2.17 -10.84 -1.60
CA SER A 5 -1.73 -9.57 -1.03
C SER A 5 -1.87 -8.45 -2.06
N TYR A 6 -2.19 -7.24 -1.61
CA TYR A 6 -2.24 -6.06 -2.47
C TYR A 6 -1.06 -5.13 -2.18
N CYS A 7 -0.71 -4.31 -3.16
CA CYS A 7 0.13 -3.14 -2.98
C CYS A 7 -0.78 -1.90 -2.98
N ILE A 8 -0.66 -1.05 -1.97
CA ILE A 8 -1.44 0.18 -1.80
C ILE A 8 -0.55 1.41 -1.83
N CYS A 9 -1.05 2.48 -2.44
CA CYS A 9 -0.44 3.79 -2.42
C CYS A 9 -0.95 4.58 -1.21
N LEU A 10 -0.07 4.91 -0.27
CA LEU A 10 -0.43 5.70 0.92
C LEU A 10 -0.71 7.18 0.60
N ARG A 11 -0.38 7.65 -0.62
CA ARG A 11 -0.57 9.05 -1.02
C ARG A 11 -1.95 9.32 -1.62
N CYS A 12 -2.47 8.39 -2.41
CA CYS A 12 -3.77 8.54 -3.11
C CYS A 12 -4.78 7.43 -2.81
N GLY A 13 -4.40 6.41 -2.03
CA GLY A 13 -5.27 5.28 -1.69
C GLY A 13 -5.42 4.21 -2.79
N TYR A 14 -4.71 4.33 -3.91
CA TYR A 14 -4.82 3.37 -5.01
C TYR A 14 -4.27 1.99 -4.64
N ARG A 15 -5.03 0.93 -4.89
CA ARG A 15 -4.65 -0.47 -4.62
C ARG A 15 -4.51 -1.27 -5.90
N VAL A 16 -3.48 -2.11 -5.98
CA VAL A 16 -3.23 -3.04 -7.10
C VAL A 16 -2.88 -4.42 -6.57
N PRO A 17 -3.20 -5.50 -7.30
CA PRO A 17 -2.74 -6.84 -6.95
C PRO A 17 -1.21 -6.88 -6.88
N LYS A 18 -0.66 -7.56 -5.87
CA LYS A 18 0.78 -7.80 -5.79
C LYS A 18 1.23 -8.63 -6.98
N GLN A 19 2.23 -8.14 -7.70
CA GLN A 19 2.89 -8.93 -8.74
C GLN A 19 3.90 -9.90 -8.11
N PRO A 20 3.87 -11.20 -8.47
CA PRO A 20 4.89 -12.15 -8.03
C PRO A 20 6.27 -11.74 -8.57
N GLY A 21 7.31 -11.92 -7.76
CA GLY A 21 8.69 -11.54 -8.11
C GLY A 21 9.04 -10.05 -7.92
N VAL A 22 8.08 -9.14 -7.81
CA VAL A 22 8.33 -7.69 -7.67
C VAL A 22 7.94 -7.17 -6.30
N ARG A 23 8.80 -6.45 -5.58
CA ARG A 23 8.42 -5.86 -4.27
C ARG A 23 7.45 -4.70 -4.50
N CYS A 24 6.45 -4.53 -3.62
CA CYS A 24 5.53 -3.38 -3.74
C CYS A 24 6.29 -2.05 -3.72
N LEU A 25 7.40 -1.98 -2.98
CA LEU A 25 8.22 -0.78 -2.86
C LEU A 25 8.91 -0.37 -4.17
N GLU A 26 9.16 -1.33 -5.07
CA GLU A 26 9.75 -1.09 -6.39
C GLU A 26 8.69 -0.60 -7.38
N MET A 27 7.41 -0.90 -7.12
CA MET A 27 6.30 -0.44 -7.96
C MET A 27 5.98 1.03 -7.70
N ARG A 28 5.73 1.77 -8.78
CA ARG A 28 5.25 3.14 -8.77
C ARG A 28 3.74 3.19 -8.98
N CYS A 29 3.06 4.04 -8.22
CA CYS A 29 1.62 4.22 -8.36
C CYS A 29 1.29 4.86 -9.71
N PRO A 30 0.43 4.26 -10.56
CA PRO A 30 0.08 4.82 -11.85
C PRO A 30 -0.74 6.11 -11.77
N LYS A 31 -1.36 6.40 -10.60
CA LYS A 31 -2.15 7.62 -10.39
C LYS A 31 -1.33 8.83 -9.96
N CYS A 32 -0.24 8.64 -9.21
CA CYS A 32 0.49 9.76 -8.58
C CYS A 32 2.01 9.61 -8.54
N GLY A 33 2.58 8.50 -9.05
CA GLY A 33 4.02 8.27 -9.09
C GLY A 33 4.69 7.94 -7.74
N ALA A 34 3.95 7.88 -6.64
CA ALA A 34 4.52 7.51 -5.34
C ALA A 34 4.88 6.02 -5.27
N ALA A 35 5.85 5.66 -4.43
CA ALA A 35 6.17 4.27 -4.13
C ALA A 35 4.97 3.57 -3.46
N MET A 36 4.75 2.30 -3.82
CA MET A 36 3.67 1.51 -3.25
C MET A 36 4.14 0.72 -2.03
N VAL A 37 3.22 0.38 -1.14
CA VAL A 37 3.49 -0.35 0.10
C VAL A 37 2.62 -1.59 0.13
N ARG A 38 3.12 -2.71 0.68
CA ARG A 38 2.31 -3.92 0.82
C ARG A 38 1.19 -3.70 1.82
N GLU A 39 -0.03 -4.04 1.42
CA GLU A 39 -1.19 -4.04 2.30
C GLU A 39 -0.95 -5.01 3.47
N GLY A 40 -1.10 -4.50 4.69
CA GLY A 40 -0.85 -5.25 5.93
C GLY A 40 0.60 -5.28 6.39
N SER A 41 1.53 -4.62 5.70
CA SER A 41 2.88 -4.37 6.23
C SER A 41 2.87 -3.40 7.41
N TYR A 42 3.96 -3.37 8.19
CA TYR A 42 4.14 -2.44 9.32
C TYR A 42 3.88 -0.97 8.93
N HIS A 43 4.44 -0.53 7.80
CA HIS A 43 4.26 0.85 7.31
C HIS A 43 2.81 1.16 6.93
N HIS A 44 2.07 0.16 6.43
CA HIS A 44 0.64 0.32 6.15
C HIS A 44 -0.17 0.49 7.44
N ARG A 45 0.13 -0.30 8.48
CA ARG A 45 -0.54 -0.18 9.77
C ARG A 45 -0.31 1.20 10.40
N LEU A 46 0.93 1.69 10.42
CA LEU A 46 1.25 3.03 10.94
C LEU A 46 0.48 4.14 10.21
N TYR A 47 0.37 4.04 8.89
CA TYR A 47 -0.41 4.99 8.10
C TYR A 47 -1.88 4.99 8.48
N LEU A 48 -2.49 3.81 8.62
CA LEU A 48 -3.89 3.69 9.05
C LEU A 48 -4.12 4.26 10.45
N GLU A 49 -3.20 4.03 11.38
CA GLU A 49 -3.26 4.61 12.73
C GLU A 49 -3.20 6.14 12.68
N ARG A 50 -2.33 6.72 11.85
CA ARG A 50 -2.27 8.17 11.65
C ARG A 50 -3.57 8.73 11.05
N LEU A 51 -4.14 8.06 10.05
CA LEU A 51 -5.43 8.48 9.47
C LEU A 51 -6.57 8.43 10.50
N LYS A 52 -6.60 7.40 11.36
CA LYS A 52 -7.59 7.30 12.44
C LYS A 52 -7.45 8.46 13.43
N LYS A 53 -6.22 8.79 13.85
CA LYS A 53 -5.95 9.93 14.74
C LYS A 53 -6.38 11.26 14.13
N ASN A 54 -6.20 11.46 12.83
CA ASN A 54 -6.56 12.71 12.15
C ASN A 54 -8.07 12.88 11.90
N LYS A 55 -8.87 11.83 12.07
CA LYS A 55 -10.34 11.86 11.92
C LYS A 55 -11.09 12.06 13.25
N GLN A 56 -10.36 12.06 14.36
CA GLN A 56 -10.88 12.21 15.72
C GLN A 56 -10.84 13.68 16.13
#